data_AF-R6D1Q3-F1
#
_entry.id   AF-R6D1Q3-F1
#
_cell.length_a   1.000
_cell.length_b   1.000
_cell.length_c   1.000
_cell.angle_alpha   90.00
_cell.angle_beta   90.00
_cell.angle_gamma   90.00
#
_symmetry.space_group_name_H-M   'P 1'
#
loop_
_entity.id
_entity.type
_entity.pdbx_description
1 polymer ?
#
loop_
_entity_poly.entity_id
_entity_poly.type
_entity_poly.pdbx_seq_one_letter_code
_entity_poly.pdbx_strand_id
1 'polypeptide(L)'
;MKTKNPIFLLIVALLTLVTFTSCNKDDDGRKITDYQELTVTVASTKLPGVVTSCGNNTMTDVYAVKTENSNEWEALGSIGNFDYEEGNEYQLRISKTSYLDHEMGEPAWTEYELLEILSKERKEYENLPQHFIPNWYFEKYCGKINPNFTYAIQANNKTAIENDLKTDDAYKFGGLQVYIALSPGKWFILDSDMKTQKRGILIRKNINSEELPDSYKLLLPGHQIIGCQQFDFIDNDSETPEMQYIAFVYEKPSGRSIAQKNFGILLYKDLTAYYQIPRS
;
A
#
# COMPACT_ATOMS: atom_id res chain seq x y z
N MET A 1 -54.96 -22.41 -73.79
CA MET A 1 -54.48 -22.41 -72.39
C MET A 1 -52.98 -22.63 -72.38
N LYS A 2 -52.19 -21.62 -71.96
CA LYS A 2 -50.77 -21.78 -71.59
C LYS A 2 -50.68 -21.41 -70.11
N THR A 3 -50.39 -22.40 -69.29
CA THR A 3 -50.30 -22.32 -67.82
C THR A 3 -49.07 -21.51 -67.44
N LYS A 4 -49.25 -20.42 -66.70
CA LYS A 4 -48.15 -19.73 -66.01
C LYS A 4 -47.82 -20.55 -64.77
N ASN A 5 -46.61 -21.12 -64.72
CA ASN A 5 -46.16 -21.98 -63.62
C ASN A 5 -46.08 -21.17 -62.31
N PRO A 6 -46.91 -21.49 -61.29
CA PRO A 6 -46.94 -20.74 -60.03
C PRO A 6 -45.66 -20.94 -59.20
N ILE A 7 -44.85 -21.94 -59.53
CA ILE A 7 -43.60 -22.28 -58.84
C ILE A 7 -42.51 -21.22 -59.07
N PHE A 8 -42.45 -20.60 -60.26
CA PHE A 8 -41.43 -19.58 -60.55
C PHE A 8 -41.65 -18.31 -59.72
N LEU A 9 -42.92 -17.94 -59.49
CA LEU A 9 -43.26 -16.77 -58.66
C LEU A 9 -42.98 -17.02 -57.17
N LEU A 10 -43.09 -18.28 -56.72
CA LEU A 10 -42.85 -18.69 -55.34
C LEU A 10 -41.35 -18.72 -55.01
N ILE A 11 -40.50 -19.08 -55.98
CA ILE A 11 -39.03 -19.04 -55.83
C ILE A 11 -38.51 -17.60 -55.77
N VAL A 12 -39.06 -16.68 -56.57
CA VAL A 12 -38.68 -15.25 -56.52
C VAL A 12 -39.16 -14.59 -55.22
N ALA A 13 -40.31 -14.99 -54.67
CA ALA A 13 -40.77 -14.52 -53.36
C ALA A 13 -39.89 -15.04 -52.21
N LEU A 14 -39.44 -16.29 -52.26
CA LEU A 14 -38.58 -16.90 -51.24
C LEU A 14 -37.15 -16.30 -51.23
N LEU A 15 -36.69 -15.77 -52.36
CA LEU A 15 -35.37 -15.14 -52.51
C LEU A 15 -35.28 -13.69 -51.96
N THR A 16 -36.38 -13.10 -51.49
CA THR A 16 -36.39 -11.73 -50.92
C THR A 16 -36.35 -11.68 -49.40
N LEU A 17 -36.31 -12.83 -48.73
CA LEU A 17 -36.27 -12.94 -47.26
C LEU A 17 -34.87 -13.23 -46.68
N VAL A 18 -33.81 -13.14 -47.49
CA VAL A 18 -32.45 -13.01 -46.95
C VAL A 18 -32.21 -11.53 -46.65
N THR A 19 -33.00 -10.97 -45.73
CA THR A 19 -32.56 -9.78 -45.01
C THR A 19 -31.32 -10.21 -44.23
N PHE A 20 -30.18 -9.63 -44.57
CA PHE A 20 -28.99 -9.69 -43.76
C PHE A 20 -29.38 -9.35 -42.31
N THR A 21 -29.51 -10.37 -41.45
CA THR A 21 -29.19 -10.18 -40.05
C THR A 21 -27.69 -9.95 -40.06
N SER A 22 -27.31 -8.70 -40.33
CA SER A 22 -26.08 -8.17 -39.77
C SER A 22 -26.20 -8.49 -38.29
N CYS A 23 -25.47 -9.51 -37.82
CA CYS A 23 -25.00 -9.44 -36.46
C CYS A 23 -24.26 -8.11 -36.41
N ASN A 24 -24.94 -7.06 -35.96
CA ASN A 24 -24.25 -6.03 -35.24
C ASN A 24 -23.60 -6.81 -34.10
N LYS A 25 -22.33 -7.18 -34.31
CA LYS A 25 -21.41 -7.22 -33.20
C LYS A 25 -21.45 -5.79 -32.72
N ASP A 26 -22.34 -5.53 -31.76
CA ASP A 26 -22.26 -4.30 -31.00
C ASP A 26 -20.83 -4.31 -30.49
N ASP A 27 -20.02 -3.38 -31.01
CA ASP A 27 -18.65 -3.19 -30.56
C ASP A 27 -18.77 -2.82 -29.08
N ASP A 28 -18.72 -3.84 -28.23
CA ASP A 28 -18.76 -3.75 -26.77
C ASP A 28 -17.41 -3.26 -26.22
N GLY A 29 -16.65 -2.52 -27.03
CA GLY A 29 -15.47 -1.80 -26.58
C GLY A 29 -15.81 -0.71 -25.58
N ARG A 30 -14.79 0.01 -25.11
CA ARG A 30 -14.90 1.06 -24.10
C ARG A 30 -16.12 1.98 -24.25
N LYS A 31 -17.04 1.92 -23.28
CA LYS A 31 -18.19 2.81 -23.13
C LYS A 31 -18.00 3.75 -21.96
N ILE A 32 -18.34 5.02 -22.14
CA ILE A 32 -18.48 5.98 -21.03
C ILE A 32 -19.86 5.73 -20.39
N THR A 33 -19.87 5.48 -19.09
CA THR A 33 -21.08 5.18 -18.31
C THR A 33 -21.52 6.36 -17.45
N ASP A 34 -20.60 7.23 -17.05
CA ASP A 34 -20.87 8.45 -16.31
C ASP A 34 -19.78 9.49 -16.58
N TYR A 35 -20.13 10.77 -16.53
CA TYR A 35 -19.22 11.89 -16.69
C TYR A 35 -19.65 13.05 -15.81
N GLN A 36 -18.72 13.55 -15.00
CA GLN A 36 -18.95 14.69 -14.11
C GLN A 36 -17.73 15.60 -14.12
N GLU A 37 -17.95 16.91 -14.03
CA GLU A 37 -16.89 17.88 -13.72
C GLU A 37 -16.99 18.26 -12.24
N LEU A 38 -15.86 18.24 -11.56
CA LEU A 38 -15.77 18.51 -10.12
C LEU A 38 -14.73 19.58 -9.88
N THR A 39 -15.06 20.53 -9.01
CA THR A 39 -14.04 21.36 -8.37
C THR A 39 -13.55 20.65 -7.11
N VAL A 40 -12.24 20.46 -6.99
CA VAL A 40 -11.60 19.82 -5.85
C VAL A 40 -10.47 20.68 -5.31
N THR A 41 -10.30 20.65 -3.99
CA THR A 41 -9.07 21.11 -3.34
C THR A 41 -8.12 19.93 -3.18
N VAL A 42 -6.88 20.06 -3.63
CA VAL A 42 -5.81 19.09 -3.44
C VAL A 42 -4.83 19.66 -2.44
N ALA A 43 -4.56 18.90 -1.38
CA ALA A 43 -3.63 19.24 -0.31
C ALA A 43 -2.21 19.51 -0.80
N SER A 44 -1.44 20.23 0.01
CA SER A 44 -0.04 20.55 -0.27
C SER A 44 0.95 19.41 -0.07
N THR A 45 0.50 18.29 0.51
CA THR A 45 1.31 17.09 0.70
C THR A 45 0.53 15.83 0.33
N LYS A 46 1.17 14.93 -0.41
CA LYS A 46 0.65 13.56 -0.63
C LYS A 46 0.80 12.72 0.63
N LEU A 47 -0.20 11.87 0.88
CA LEU A 47 -0.23 11.01 2.06
C LEU A 47 -0.15 9.54 1.66
N PRO A 48 0.39 8.67 2.52
CA PRO A 48 0.27 7.23 2.32
C PRO A 48 -1.20 6.82 2.24
N GLY A 49 -1.55 6.04 1.23
CA GLY A 49 -2.87 5.48 1.00
C GLY A 49 -2.78 4.14 0.28
N VAL A 50 -3.93 3.56 -0.03
CA VAL A 50 -4.02 2.30 -0.78
C VAL A 50 -4.80 2.56 -2.06
N VAL A 51 -4.20 2.18 -3.19
CA VAL A 51 -4.87 2.15 -4.49
C VAL A 51 -5.17 0.70 -4.87
N THR A 52 -6.34 0.47 -5.45
CA THR A 52 -6.77 -0.85 -5.91
C THR A 52 -6.84 -0.84 -7.44
N SER A 53 -6.17 -1.79 -8.08
CA SER A 53 -6.27 -2.02 -9.51
C SER A 53 -6.00 -3.48 -9.87
N CYS A 54 -6.79 -3.99 -10.80
CA CYS A 54 -6.94 -5.39 -11.19
C CYS A 54 -7.03 -6.35 -10.00
N GLY A 55 -7.79 -5.99 -8.96
CA GLY A 55 -7.90 -6.75 -7.71
C GLY A 55 -6.63 -6.77 -6.84
N ASN A 56 -5.58 -6.06 -7.23
CA ASN A 56 -4.37 -5.86 -6.43
C ASN A 56 -4.50 -4.59 -5.61
N ASN A 57 -4.05 -4.64 -4.36
CA ASN A 57 -4.00 -3.51 -3.47
C ASN A 57 -2.55 -3.10 -3.27
N THR A 58 -2.24 -1.83 -3.55
CA THR A 58 -0.89 -1.30 -3.47
C THR A 58 -0.87 -0.07 -2.57
N MET A 59 0.00 -0.08 -1.57
CA MET A 59 0.30 1.11 -0.79
C MET A 59 1.16 2.07 -1.61
N THR A 60 0.71 3.31 -1.73
CA THR A 60 1.41 4.39 -2.45
C THR A 60 1.08 5.73 -1.79
N ASP A 61 1.80 6.78 -2.18
CA ASP A 61 1.40 8.14 -1.83
C ASP A 61 0.29 8.62 -2.78
N VAL A 62 -0.81 9.09 -2.19
CA VAL A 62 -2.04 9.52 -2.87
C VAL A 62 -2.32 10.99 -2.61
N TYR A 63 -3.10 11.63 -3.47
CA TYR A 63 -3.59 12.97 -3.23
C TYR A 63 -4.62 12.94 -2.10
N ALA A 64 -4.50 13.86 -1.13
CA ALA A 64 -5.60 14.18 -0.23
C ALA A 64 -6.48 15.23 -0.91
N VAL A 65 -7.74 14.91 -1.16
CA VAL A 65 -8.67 15.78 -1.89
C VAL A 65 -9.92 16.09 -1.08
N LYS A 66 -10.48 17.28 -1.29
CA LYS A 66 -11.80 17.70 -0.81
C LYS A 66 -12.64 18.12 -1.99
N THR A 67 -13.87 17.63 -2.07
CA THR A 67 -14.87 18.16 -3.01
C THR A 67 -15.49 19.44 -2.42
N GLU A 68 -16.00 20.35 -3.26
CA GLU A 68 -16.58 21.64 -2.82
C GLU A 68 -17.59 21.53 -1.66
N ASN A 69 -18.32 20.43 -1.57
CA ASN A 69 -19.37 20.23 -0.57
C ASN A 69 -18.93 19.39 0.65
N SER A 70 -17.65 19.02 0.74
CA SER A 70 -17.13 18.18 1.83
C SER A 70 -16.04 18.87 2.63
N ASN A 71 -16.12 18.73 3.95
CA ASN A 71 -15.06 19.14 4.87
C ASN A 71 -14.08 18.00 5.19
N GLU A 72 -14.33 16.79 4.68
CA GLU A 72 -13.51 15.61 4.92
C GLU A 72 -12.53 15.39 3.76
N TRP A 73 -11.28 15.07 4.11
CA TRP A 73 -10.28 14.70 3.12
C TRP A 73 -10.48 13.25 2.69
N GLU A 74 -10.37 13.01 1.39
CA GLU A 74 -10.46 11.69 0.77
C GLU A 74 -9.18 11.38 0.00
N ALA A 75 -8.89 10.09 -0.19
CA ALA A 75 -7.78 9.64 -1.02
C ALA A 75 -8.16 9.64 -2.50
N LEU A 76 -7.30 10.22 -3.34
CA LEU A 76 -7.38 10.07 -4.79
C LEU A 76 -6.03 9.58 -5.34
N GLY A 77 -6.04 8.44 -6.03
CA GLY A 77 -4.82 7.76 -6.47
C GLY A 77 -4.05 8.50 -7.56
N SER A 78 -4.75 9.07 -8.54
CA SER A 78 -4.14 9.77 -9.66
C SER A 78 -5.08 10.82 -10.24
N ILE A 79 -4.51 11.90 -10.75
CA ILE A 79 -5.17 12.88 -11.61
C ILE A 79 -4.32 12.97 -12.87
N GLY A 80 -4.86 12.57 -14.01
CA GLY A 80 -4.18 12.64 -15.30
C GLY A 80 -3.92 14.09 -15.71
N ASN A 81 -2.82 14.29 -16.44
CA ASN A 81 -2.33 15.61 -16.89
C ASN A 81 -2.05 16.63 -15.77
N PHE A 82 -2.02 16.23 -14.50
CA PHE A 82 -1.71 17.11 -13.38
C PHE A 82 -0.25 16.97 -12.93
N ASP A 83 0.55 18.01 -13.19
CA ASP A 83 1.91 18.12 -12.66
C ASP A 83 1.88 18.73 -11.26
N TYR A 84 1.94 17.86 -10.27
CA TYR A 84 1.83 18.24 -8.86
C TYR A 84 3.20 18.62 -8.29
N GLU A 85 3.26 19.78 -7.64
CA GLU A 85 4.44 20.25 -6.91
C GLU A 85 4.14 20.28 -5.41
N GLU A 86 4.87 19.44 -4.67
CA GLU A 86 4.82 19.35 -3.21
C GLU A 86 5.01 20.73 -2.55
N GLY A 87 4.24 21.00 -1.50
CA GLY A 87 4.20 22.27 -0.77
C GLY A 87 3.17 23.27 -1.28
N ASN A 88 2.40 22.95 -2.34
CA ASN A 88 1.33 23.80 -2.84
C ASN A 88 -0.05 23.13 -2.70
N GLU A 89 -0.99 23.84 -2.10
CA GLU A 89 -2.41 23.49 -2.20
C GLU A 89 -2.94 23.97 -3.55
N TYR A 90 -3.82 23.19 -4.17
CA TYR A 90 -4.42 23.51 -5.45
C TYR A 90 -5.93 23.50 -5.35
N GLN A 91 -6.59 24.44 -6.00
CA GLN A 91 -7.97 24.23 -6.45
C GLN A 91 -7.97 23.88 -7.92
N LEU A 92 -8.55 22.74 -8.25
CA LEU A 92 -8.57 22.19 -9.60
C LEU A 92 -10.02 21.99 -10.03
N ARG A 93 -10.29 22.23 -11.30
CA ARG A 93 -11.44 21.62 -11.98
C ARG A 93 -10.95 20.36 -12.68
N ILE A 94 -11.55 19.23 -12.36
CA ILE A 94 -11.20 17.92 -12.92
C ILE A 94 -12.44 17.28 -13.54
N SER A 95 -12.24 16.42 -14.53
CA SER A 95 -13.29 15.49 -14.97
C SER A 95 -13.18 14.20 -14.18
N LYS A 96 -14.32 13.57 -13.90
CA LYS A 96 -14.46 12.21 -13.39
C LYS A 96 -15.25 11.43 -14.43
N THR A 97 -14.57 10.52 -15.13
CA THR A 97 -15.18 9.72 -16.19
C THR A 97 -15.17 8.26 -15.81
N SER A 98 -16.35 7.63 -15.79
CA SER A 98 -16.47 6.20 -15.51
C SER A 98 -16.64 5.42 -16.80
N TYR A 99 -15.85 4.37 -16.96
CA TYR A 99 -15.82 3.53 -18.15
C TYR A 99 -16.32 2.12 -17.85
N LEU A 100 -16.89 1.47 -18.86
CA LEU A 100 -17.22 0.06 -18.89
C LEU A 100 -16.67 -0.56 -20.16
N ASP A 101 -15.83 -1.57 -20.03
CA ASP A 101 -15.24 -2.35 -21.12
C ASP A 101 -15.05 -3.79 -20.67
N HIS A 102 -15.90 -4.71 -21.15
CA HIS A 102 -15.86 -6.11 -20.73
C HIS A 102 -14.65 -6.88 -21.24
N GLU A 103 -13.87 -6.33 -22.18
CA GLU A 103 -12.62 -6.93 -22.66
C GLU A 103 -11.43 -6.62 -21.74
N MET A 104 -11.57 -5.63 -20.85
CA MET A 104 -10.53 -5.23 -19.91
C MET A 104 -10.49 -6.13 -18.67
N GLY A 105 -9.29 -6.28 -18.09
CA GLY A 105 -9.10 -7.06 -16.86
C GLY A 105 -9.89 -6.52 -15.67
N GLU A 106 -10.05 -5.20 -15.59
CA GLU A 106 -11.06 -4.53 -14.77
C GLU A 106 -12.13 -3.93 -15.66
N PRO A 107 -13.32 -4.55 -15.76
CA PRO A 107 -14.32 -4.09 -16.69
C PRO A 107 -14.87 -2.70 -16.40
N ALA A 108 -14.86 -2.25 -15.15
CA ALA A 108 -15.35 -0.94 -14.75
C ALA A 108 -14.26 -0.19 -13.98
N TRP A 109 -13.96 1.04 -14.41
CA TRP A 109 -12.99 1.91 -13.75
C TRP A 109 -13.39 3.38 -13.91
N THR A 110 -12.80 4.23 -13.07
CA THR A 110 -13.01 5.68 -13.11
C THR A 110 -11.67 6.38 -13.27
N GLU A 111 -11.58 7.27 -14.26
CA GLU A 111 -10.43 8.12 -14.47
C GLU A 111 -10.75 9.56 -14.05
N TYR A 112 -9.71 10.24 -13.56
CA TYR A 112 -9.77 11.64 -13.17
C TYR A 112 -8.75 12.40 -13.98
N GLU A 113 -9.18 13.41 -14.72
CA GLU A 113 -8.30 14.19 -15.62
C GLU A 113 -8.39 15.67 -15.27
N LEU A 114 -7.24 16.34 -15.22
CA LEU A 114 -7.18 17.79 -15.03
C LEU A 114 -7.84 18.51 -16.21
N LEU A 115 -8.78 19.40 -15.92
CA LEU A 115 -9.36 20.32 -16.90
C LEU A 115 -8.78 21.72 -16.76
N GLU A 116 -8.65 22.21 -15.53
CA GLU A 116 -8.16 23.57 -15.26
C GLU A 116 -7.56 23.68 -13.85
N ILE A 117 -6.48 24.45 -13.69
CA ILE A 117 -5.97 24.86 -12.38
C ILE A 117 -6.61 26.22 -12.06
N LEU A 118 -7.45 26.25 -11.03
CA LEU A 118 -8.17 27.45 -10.59
C LEU A 118 -7.30 28.29 -9.65
N SER A 119 -6.54 27.64 -8.77
CA SER A 119 -5.54 28.28 -7.92
C SER A 119 -4.39 27.33 -7.56
N LYS A 120 -3.25 27.92 -7.21
CA LYS A 120 -2.07 27.23 -6.67
C LYS A 120 -1.46 28.15 -5.62
N GLU A 121 -1.45 27.70 -4.37
CA GLU A 121 -0.98 28.49 -3.24
C GLU A 121 -0.02 27.67 -2.39
N ARG A 122 1.12 28.26 -2.03
CA ARG A 122 2.06 27.61 -1.12
C ARG A 122 1.43 27.47 0.26
N LYS A 123 1.43 26.26 0.81
CA LYS A 123 0.79 25.98 2.10
C LYS A 123 1.62 25.03 2.95
N GLU A 124 2.15 25.59 4.04
CA GLU A 124 3.04 24.90 4.96
C GLU A 124 2.28 24.13 6.05
N TYR A 125 1.01 24.48 6.29
CA TYR A 125 0.20 23.85 7.32
C TYR A 125 -1.23 23.57 6.84
N GLU A 126 -1.61 22.30 6.95
CA GLU A 126 -2.95 21.79 6.67
C GLU A 126 -3.32 20.77 7.74
N ASN A 127 -4.57 20.79 8.18
CA ASN A 127 -5.09 19.76 9.08
C ASN A 127 -5.44 18.52 8.25
N LEU A 128 -4.42 17.77 7.86
CA LEU A 128 -4.54 16.55 7.09
C LEU A 128 -4.68 15.32 8.02
N PRO A 129 -5.41 14.27 7.59
CA PRO A 129 -5.31 13.00 8.26
C PRO A 129 -3.87 12.49 8.18
N GLN A 130 -3.48 11.58 9.06
CA GLN A 130 -2.14 11.02 8.98
C GLN A 130 -2.00 10.19 7.69
N HIS A 131 -2.93 9.29 7.38
CA HIS A 131 -2.91 8.47 6.15
C HIS A 131 -4.31 8.02 5.75
N PHE A 132 -4.44 7.48 4.54
CA PHE A 132 -5.66 6.85 4.03
C PHE A 132 -5.55 5.32 3.90
N ILE A 133 -4.70 4.70 4.72
CA ILE A 133 -4.54 3.24 4.76
C ILE A 133 -5.62 2.63 5.66
N PRO A 134 -6.47 1.72 5.14
CA PRO A 134 -7.47 1.04 5.95
C PRO A 134 -6.86 -0.09 6.81
N ASN A 135 -7.46 -0.38 7.96
CA ASN A 135 -6.95 -1.37 8.94
C ASN A 135 -6.69 -2.76 8.32
N TRP A 136 -7.59 -3.23 7.47
CA TRP A 136 -7.44 -4.53 6.80
C TRP A 136 -6.16 -4.61 5.95
N TYR A 137 -5.66 -3.49 5.45
CA TYR A 137 -4.43 -3.48 4.65
C TYR A 137 -3.23 -3.79 5.52
N PHE A 138 -3.13 -3.17 6.70
CA PHE A 138 -2.06 -3.47 7.66
C PHE A 138 -2.04 -4.94 8.05
N GLU A 139 -3.20 -5.49 8.40
CA GLU A 139 -3.32 -6.87 8.86
C GLU A 139 -3.00 -7.90 7.77
N LYS A 140 -3.34 -7.58 6.51
CA LYS A 140 -3.23 -8.54 5.40
C LYS A 140 -1.94 -8.40 4.59
N TYR A 141 -1.40 -7.21 4.44
CA TYR A 141 -0.31 -6.91 3.50
C TYR A 141 0.98 -6.40 4.18
N CYS A 142 0.93 -5.97 5.45
CA CYS A 142 2.12 -5.50 6.16
C CYS A 142 2.70 -6.60 7.08
N GLY A 143 4.04 -6.59 7.21
CA GLY A 143 4.74 -7.42 8.18
C GLY A 143 4.51 -6.87 9.59
N LYS A 144 3.81 -7.63 10.44
CA LYS A 144 3.61 -7.30 11.85
C LYS A 144 4.81 -7.78 12.67
N ILE A 145 5.40 -6.87 13.44
CA ILE A 145 6.42 -7.22 14.45
C ILE A 145 5.72 -7.53 15.76
N ASN A 146 6.13 -8.63 16.39
CA ASN A 146 5.68 -8.98 17.72
C ASN A 146 6.37 -8.04 18.73
N PRO A 147 5.64 -7.33 19.60
CA PRO A 147 6.24 -6.50 20.63
C PRO A 147 6.93 -7.31 21.74
N ASN A 148 6.74 -8.63 21.79
CA ASN A 148 7.47 -9.49 22.71
C ASN A 148 8.85 -9.86 22.15
N PHE A 149 9.88 -9.64 22.94
CA PHE A 149 11.26 -9.95 22.59
C PHE A 149 11.78 -11.15 23.39
N THR A 150 12.66 -11.92 22.75
CA THR A 150 13.45 -12.98 23.39
C THR A 150 14.91 -12.54 23.42
N TYR A 151 15.63 -12.90 24.47
CA TYR A 151 17.03 -12.55 24.64
C TYR A 151 17.87 -13.77 25.03
N ALA A 152 19.15 -13.76 24.63
CA ALA A 152 20.16 -14.72 25.04
C ALA A 152 21.27 -13.94 25.76
N ILE A 153 21.53 -14.29 27.02
CA ILE A 153 22.51 -13.58 27.86
C ILE A 153 23.56 -14.58 28.32
N GLN A 154 24.80 -14.33 27.91
CA GLN A 154 25.98 -15.06 28.36
C GLN A 154 26.91 -14.09 29.09
N ALA A 155 26.57 -13.78 30.34
CA ALA A 155 27.33 -12.85 31.18
C ALA A 155 27.21 -13.22 32.66
N ASN A 156 28.23 -12.86 33.46
CA ASN A 156 28.27 -13.14 34.89
C ASN A 156 27.16 -12.41 35.68
N ASN A 157 26.76 -11.22 35.23
CA ASN A 157 25.72 -10.37 35.82
C ASN A 157 24.34 -10.59 35.17
N LYS A 158 24.05 -11.80 34.69
CA LYS A 158 22.82 -12.15 33.93
C LYS A 158 21.54 -11.56 34.53
N THR A 159 21.29 -11.73 35.82
CA THR A 159 20.05 -11.27 36.47
C THR A 159 19.87 -9.76 36.40
N ALA A 160 20.96 -8.98 36.51
CA ALA A 160 20.89 -7.53 36.41
C ALA A 160 20.55 -7.08 34.99
N ILE A 161 21.17 -7.70 33.98
CA ILE A 161 20.89 -7.44 32.56
C ILE A 161 19.44 -7.82 32.22
N GLU A 162 18.97 -8.98 32.69
CA GLU A 162 17.58 -9.40 32.45
C GLU A 162 16.56 -8.43 33.04
N ASN A 163 16.83 -7.87 34.22
CA ASN A 163 15.95 -6.88 34.83
C ASN A 163 15.96 -5.57 34.03
N ASP A 164 17.13 -5.08 33.63
CA ASP A 164 17.28 -3.88 32.79
C ASP A 164 16.49 -4.03 31.48
N LEU A 165 16.67 -5.13 30.74
CA LEU A 165 15.91 -5.40 29.51
C LEU A 165 14.40 -5.52 29.73
N LYS A 166 13.97 -5.96 30.92
CA LYS A 166 12.54 -6.06 31.25
C LYS A 166 11.93 -4.71 31.64
N THR A 167 12.71 -3.76 32.13
CA THR A 167 12.22 -2.45 32.56
C THR A 167 12.50 -1.33 31.56
N ASP A 168 13.47 -1.51 30.67
CA ASP A 168 13.82 -0.53 29.66
C ASP A 168 12.85 -0.59 28.47
N ASP A 169 12.14 0.50 28.25
CA ASP A 169 11.18 0.66 27.16
C ASP A 169 11.85 1.01 25.82
N ALA A 170 13.14 1.38 25.82
CA ALA A 170 13.88 1.76 24.61
C ALA A 170 13.90 0.67 23.54
N TYR A 171 13.67 -0.58 23.93
CA TYR A 171 13.69 -1.74 23.05
C TYR A 171 12.31 -2.35 22.80
N LYS A 172 11.24 -1.85 23.42
CA LYS A 172 9.93 -2.55 23.49
C LYS A 172 8.82 -1.99 22.60
N PHE A 173 9.12 -0.98 21.78
CA PHE A 173 8.11 -0.21 21.04
C PHE A 173 6.90 0.21 21.93
N GLY A 174 7.08 0.33 23.25
CA GLY A 174 6.03 0.64 24.21
C GLY A 174 4.83 -0.32 24.25
N GLY A 175 4.97 -1.57 23.78
CA GLY A 175 3.84 -2.49 23.65
C GLY A 175 2.88 -2.19 22.49
N LEU A 176 3.24 -1.24 21.63
CA LEU A 176 2.48 -0.85 20.44
C LEU A 176 2.72 -1.84 19.29
N GLN A 177 1.80 -1.84 18.33
CA GLN A 177 1.87 -2.73 17.17
C GLN A 177 2.70 -2.10 16.07
N VAL A 178 3.79 -2.74 15.66
CA VAL A 178 4.63 -2.24 14.56
C VAL A 178 4.29 -2.98 13.27
N TYR A 179 3.94 -2.22 12.24
CA TYR A 179 3.66 -2.71 10.91
C TYR A 179 4.68 -2.21 9.91
N ILE A 180 5.18 -3.10 9.07
CA ILE A 180 6.20 -2.82 8.06
C ILE A 180 5.65 -3.12 6.67
N ALA A 181 5.57 -2.10 5.82
CA ALA A 181 5.33 -2.23 4.40
C ALA A 181 6.68 -2.24 3.66
N LEU A 182 7.24 -3.43 3.38
CA LEU A 182 8.57 -3.56 2.75
C LEU A 182 8.68 -2.88 1.38
N SER A 183 7.56 -2.81 0.65
CA SER A 183 7.40 -2.00 -0.55
C SER A 183 6.10 -1.22 -0.32
N PRO A 184 6.15 0.11 -0.16
CA PRO A 184 7.23 1.03 -0.59
C PRO A 184 8.42 1.23 0.38
N GLY A 185 8.47 0.57 1.54
CA GLY A 185 9.51 0.81 2.55
C GLY A 185 9.05 1.83 3.58
N LYS A 186 7.87 1.61 4.17
CA LYS A 186 7.29 2.44 5.22
C LYS A 186 7.02 1.61 6.47
N TRP A 187 7.08 2.24 7.63
CA TRP A 187 6.74 1.61 8.91
C TRP A 187 5.74 2.47 9.67
N PHE A 188 4.94 1.81 10.52
CA PHE A 188 3.90 2.42 11.32
C PHE A 188 3.89 1.77 12.71
N ILE A 189 3.76 2.60 13.74
CA ILE A 189 3.49 2.17 15.12
C ILE A 189 2.06 2.56 15.42
N LEU A 190 1.22 1.56 15.67
CA LEU A 190 -0.21 1.70 15.92
C LEU A 190 -0.54 1.29 17.37
N ASP A 191 -1.52 1.97 17.97
CA ASP A 191 -2.11 1.51 19.23
C ASP A 191 -3.07 0.32 19.05
N SER A 192 -3.73 -0.10 20.13
CA SER A 192 -4.71 -1.19 20.09
C SER A 192 -5.94 -0.89 19.23
N ASP A 193 -6.25 0.39 19.01
CA ASP A 193 -7.38 0.87 18.21
C ASP A 193 -6.97 1.15 16.74
N MET A 194 -5.76 0.73 16.36
CA MET A 194 -5.16 0.97 15.03
C MET A 194 -4.93 2.45 14.71
N LYS A 195 -4.87 3.34 15.71
CA LYS A 195 -4.50 4.73 15.49
C LYS A 195 -2.98 4.85 15.41
N THR A 196 -2.52 5.59 14.42
CA THR A 196 -1.10 5.81 14.19
C THR A 196 -0.52 6.73 15.27
N GLN A 197 0.47 6.20 15.98
CA GLN A 197 1.24 6.90 17.02
C GLN A 197 2.53 7.46 16.45
N LYS A 198 3.19 6.68 15.58
CA LYS A 198 4.39 7.08 14.82
C LYS A 198 4.42 6.40 13.46
N ARG A 199 5.18 6.97 12.54
CA ARG A 199 5.43 6.39 11.23
C ARG A 199 6.69 6.95 10.62
N GLY A 200 7.19 6.26 9.60
CA GLY A 200 8.15 6.87 8.72
C GLY A 200 8.69 5.96 7.65
N ILE A 201 9.93 6.21 7.27
CA ILE A 201 10.62 5.55 6.17
C ILE A 201 11.49 4.43 6.73
N LEU A 202 11.42 3.27 6.08
CA LEU A 202 12.28 2.13 6.35
C LEU A 202 13.37 2.06 5.28
N ILE A 203 14.60 2.37 5.66
CA ILE A 203 15.77 2.14 4.81
C ILE A 203 16.27 0.72 5.05
N ARG A 204 16.50 -0.02 3.96
CA ARG A 204 17.01 -1.39 3.98
C ARG A 204 18.39 -1.43 3.36
N LYS A 205 19.35 -1.98 4.09
CA LYS A 205 20.73 -2.18 3.63
C LYS A 205 21.03 -3.66 3.59
N ASN A 206 21.60 -4.13 2.50
CA ASN A 206 22.11 -5.49 2.44
C ASN A 206 23.30 -5.61 3.38
N ILE A 207 23.37 -6.71 4.11
CA ILE A 207 24.48 -7.01 5.01
C ILE A 207 24.96 -8.43 4.76
N ASN A 208 26.23 -8.69 5.07
CA ASN A 208 26.75 -10.04 5.06
C ASN A 208 26.39 -10.72 6.39
N SER A 209 25.60 -11.80 6.34
CA SER A 209 25.23 -12.57 7.54
C SER A 209 26.42 -13.26 8.22
N GLU A 210 27.55 -13.42 7.52
CA GLU A 210 28.80 -13.98 8.09
C GLU A 210 29.49 -13.01 9.07
N GLU A 211 29.20 -11.71 8.99
CA GLU A 211 29.74 -10.69 9.90
C GLU A 211 28.94 -10.61 11.21
N LEU A 212 27.81 -11.30 11.29
CA LEU A 212 26.95 -11.30 12.47
C LEU A 212 27.47 -12.28 13.53
N PRO A 213 27.41 -11.92 14.82
CA PRO A 213 27.82 -12.81 15.89
C PRO A 213 26.92 -14.05 15.95
N ASP A 214 27.49 -15.25 16.12
CA ASP A 214 26.74 -16.51 16.17
C ASP A 214 25.62 -16.55 17.23
N SER A 215 25.64 -15.64 18.20
CA SER A 215 24.61 -15.48 19.23
C SER A 215 23.19 -15.36 18.66
N TYR A 216 22.99 -14.77 17.47
CA TYR A 216 21.65 -14.67 16.88
C TYR A 216 21.05 -16.05 16.59
N LYS A 217 21.87 -17.08 16.32
CA LYS A 217 21.44 -18.45 16.03
C LYS A 217 20.73 -19.09 17.22
N LEU A 218 20.98 -18.61 18.44
CA LEU A 218 20.28 -19.05 19.66
C LEU A 218 18.83 -18.57 19.71
N LEU A 219 18.50 -17.51 18.96
CA LEU A 219 17.21 -16.81 19.01
C LEU A 219 16.35 -17.08 17.76
N LEU A 220 16.92 -17.72 16.73
CA LEU A 220 16.16 -18.04 15.51
C LEU A 220 15.24 -19.24 15.75
N PRO A 221 13.92 -19.15 15.52
CA PRO A 221 12.95 -20.19 15.90
C PRO A 221 12.95 -21.47 15.03
N GLY A 222 14.08 -21.90 14.48
CA GLY A 222 14.13 -23.01 13.53
C GLY A 222 13.42 -22.73 12.20
N HIS A 223 13.04 -21.47 11.93
CA HIS A 223 12.53 -21.05 10.65
C HIS A 223 13.63 -21.04 9.59
N GLN A 224 13.26 -21.38 8.35
CA GLN A 224 14.14 -21.18 7.21
C GLN A 224 14.21 -19.68 6.91
N ILE A 225 15.36 -19.08 7.22
CA ILE A 225 15.66 -17.69 6.89
C ILE A 225 15.91 -17.59 5.39
N ILE A 226 15.22 -16.66 4.74
CA ILE A 226 15.29 -16.41 3.29
C ILE A 226 15.97 -15.07 2.96
N GLY A 227 16.21 -14.23 3.98
CA GLY A 227 16.92 -12.97 3.80
C GLY A 227 17.42 -12.37 5.12
N CYS A 228 18.50 -11.61 5.03
CA CYS A 228 19.11 -10.89 6.14
C CYS A 228 19.49 -9.48 5.67
N GLN A 229 18.97 -8.46 6.34
CA GLN A 229 19.16 -7.05 5.97
C GLN A 229 19.24 -6.19 7.22
N GLN A 230 19.94 -5.06 7.17
CA GLN A 230 19.80 -4.02 8.20
C GLN A 230 18.61 -3.14 7.87
N PHE A 231 17.78 -2.88 8.90
CA PHE A 231 16.60 -2.04 8.88
C PHE A 231 16.87 -0.80 9.72
N ASP A 232 16.87 0.36 9.06
CA ASP A 232 16.96 1.67 9.69
C ASP A 232 15.58 2.33 9.65
N PHE A 233 15.00 2.55 10.84
CA PHE A 233 13.70 3.17 11.02
C PHE A 233 13.89 4.67 11.20
N ILE A 234 13.52 5.44 10.20
CA ILE A 234 13.60 6.90 10.20
C ILE A 234 12.18 7.44 10.41
N ASP A 235 12.00 8.22 11.47
CA ASP A 235 10.73 8.93 11.73
C ASP A 235 10.58 10.06 10.70
N ASN A 236 9.35 10.35 10.26
CA ASN A 236 9.12 11.47 9.34
C ASN A 236 9.56 12.82 9.92
N ASP A 237 9.60 12.95 11.24
CA ASP A 237 9.98 14.19 11.93
C ASP A 237 11.50 14.22 12.24
N SER A 238 12.29 13.24 11.79
CA SER A 238 13.73 13.12 12.05
C SER A 238 14.51 12.69 10.80
N GLU A 239 15.70 13.27 10.59
CA GLU A 239 16.61 12.81 9.52
C GLU A 239 17.49 11.62 9.95
N THR A 240 17.53 11.32 11.25
CA THR A 240 18.36 10.25 11.80
C THR A 240 17.54 9.02 12.13
N PRO A 241 18.09 7.80 11.93
CA PRO A 241 17.41 6.58 12.34
C PRO A 241 17.15 6.59 13.85
N GLU A 242 15.88 6.53 14.24
CA GLU A 242 15.49 6.40 15.64
C GLU A 242 15.85 4.99 16.14
N MET A 243 15.71 3.99 15.27
CA MET A 243 15.99 2.60 15.60
C MET A 243 16.69 1.88 14.46
N GLN A 244 17.66 1.04 14.81
CA GLN A 244 18.40 0.20 13.89
C GLN A 244 18.39 -1.24 14.37
N TYR A 245 18.04 -2.15 13.46
CA TYR A 245 17.95 -3.58 13.73
C TYR A 245 18.49 -4.36 12.55
N ILE A 246 19.03 -5.55 12.82
CA ILE A 246 19.16 -6.57 11.79
C ILE A 246 17.81 -7.27 11.66
N ALA A 247 17.27 -7.31 10.45
CA ALA A 247 16.05 -7.99 10.12
C ALA A 247 16.33 -9.31 9.43
N PHE A 248 15.81 -10.39 10.01
CA PHE A 248 15.74 -11.69 9.38
C PHE A 248 14.34 -11.89 8.79
N VAL A 249 14.28 -12.15 7.49
CA VAL A 249 13.04 -12.47 6.79
C VAL A 249 12.94 -13.97 6.66
N TYR A 250 11.81 -14.54 7.04
CA TYR A 250 11.56 -15.98 6.99
C TYR A 250 10.23 -16.28 6.33
N GLU A 251 10.10 -17.47 5.74
CA GLU A 251 8.83 -17.93 5.15
C GLU A 251 7.90 -18.45 6.25
N LYS A 252 6.67 -17.97 6.27
CA LYS A 252 5.60 -18.51 7.13
C LYS A 252 5.05 -19.78 6.49
N PRO A 253 4.79 -20.85 7.27
CA PRO A 253 4.10 -22.02 6.75
C PRO A 253 2.73 -21.60 6.20
N SER A 254 2.46 -21.99 4.95
CA SER A 254 1.32 -21.51 4.17
C SER A 254 -0.02 -22.00 4.75
N GLY A 255 -0.86 -21.05 5.16
CA GLY A 255 -2.31 -21.23 5.16
C GLY A 255 -2.84 -21.12 3.72
N ARG A 256 -3.96 -21.78 3.41
CA ARG A 256 -4.54 -22.04 2.06
C ARG A 256 -4.93 -20.82 1.19
N SER A 257 -4.30 -19.66 1.31
CA SER A 257 -4.60 -18.49 0.45
C SER A 257 -3.37 -18.07 -0.37
N ILE A 258 -3.53 -18.12 -1.70
CA ILE A 258 -2.47 -17.97 -2.71
C ILE A 258 -2.07 -16.48 -2.95
N ALA A 259 -2.77 -15.52 -2.33
CA ALA A 259 -2.54 -14.08 -2.56
C ALA A 259 -1.64 -13.38 -1.52
N GLN A 260 -1.17 -14.10 -0.50
CA GLN A 260 -0.38 -13.53 0.60
C GLN A 260 1.10 -13.86 0.41
N LYS A 261 1.96 -12.85 0.33
CA LYS A 261 3.39 -13.07 0.55
C LYS A 261 3.56 -13.47 2.03
N ASN A 262 3.60 -14.77 2.26
CA ASN A 262 3.70 -15.42 3.57
C ASN A 262 5.13 -15.28 4.13
N PHE A 263 5.57 -14.07 4.45
CA PHE A 263 6.82 -13.87 5.17
C PHE A 263 6.59 -13.28 6.56
N GLY A 264 7.47 -13.61 7.48
CA GLY A 264 7.61 -12.97 8.78
C GLY A 264 8.93 -12.22 8.87
N ILE A 265 9.00 -11.29 9.81
CA ILE A 265 10.19 -10.47 10.08
C ILE A 265 10.55 -10.66 11.55
N LEU A 266 11.82 -10.97 11.82
CA LEU A 266 12.41 -10.94 13.15
C LEU A 266 13.44 -9.82 13.21
N LEU A 267 13.36 -8.98 14.24
CA LEU A 267 14.34 -7.92 14.48
C LEU A 267 15.34 -8.40 15.53
N TYR A 268 16.62 -8.21 15.25
CA TYR A 268 17.76 -8.56 16.08
C TYR A 268 18.60 -7.33 16.37
N LYS A 269 19.08 -7.22 17.62
CA LYS A 269 20.01 -6.18 18.06
C LYS A 269 21.02 -6.81 19.01
N ASP A 270 22.30 -6.61 18.71
CA ASP A 270 23.39 -7.00 19.61
C ASP A 270 23.61 -5.87 20.64
N LEU A 271 23.48 -6.20 21.92
CA LEU A 271 23.68 -5.27 23.05
C LEU A 271 24.95 -5.59 23.84
N THR A 272 25.82 -6.47 23.35
CA THR A 272 27.01 -6.93 24.07
C THR A 272 27.92 -5.76 24.47
N ALA A 273 28.24 -4.88 23.51
CA ALA A 273 29.08 -3.70 23.79
C ALA A 273 28.42 -2.73 24.78
N TYR A 274 27.10 -2.58 24.72
CA TYR A 274 26.35 -1.69 25.60
C TYR A 274 26.45 -2.10 27.08
N TYR A 275 26.44 -3.40 27.38
CA TYR A 275 26.58 -3.92 28.74
C TYR A 275 28.03 -4.14 29.20
N GLN A 276 29.03 -3.89 28.34
CA GLN A 276 30.45 -3.93 28.71
C GLN A 276 30.96 -2.59 29.27
N ILE A 277 30.24 -1.49 29.01
CA ILE A 277 30.61 -0.15 29.49
C ILE A 277 30.05 0.03 30.91
N PRO A 278 30.87 0.43 31.91
CA PRO A 278 30.35 0.76 33.23
C PRO A 278 29.40 1.95 33.12
N ARG A 279 28.12 1.78 33.47
CA ARG A 279 27.19 2.91 33.58
C ARG A 279 27.50 3.66 34.88
N SER A 280 27.74 4.98 34.76
CA SER A 280 27.95 5.91 35.88
C SER A 280 26.66 6.22 36.62
#